data_AF-A0A437A408-F1
#
_entry.id   AF-A0A437A408-F1
#
_cell.length_a   1.000
_cell.length_b   1.000
_cell.length_c   1.000
_cell.angle_alpha   90.00
_cell.angle_beta   90.00
_cell.angle_gamma   90.00
#
_symmetry.space_group_name_H-M   'P 1'
#
loop_
_entity.id
_entity.type
_entity.pdbx_description
1 polymer ?
#
loop_
_entity_poly.entity_id
_entity_poly.type
_entity_poly.pdbx_seq_one_letter_code
_entity_poly.pdbx_strand_id
1 'polypeptide(L)'
;MQFSIVAIATALISVVAAAPLDNPNWPGELLKRQAPGTPLYNCHDNCGQAVAGSRKPDYCSSPAFIHNYANCIQCSGPDNNNIWHYYSGTLIPAATVCGFPTTPDSGVQPPVGPAIPDGGVWP
;
A
#
# COMPACT_ATOMS: atom_id res chain seq x y z
N MET A 1 -51.91 -17.66 19.94
CA MET A 1 -50.85 -17.12 19.06
C MET A 1 -49.84 -16.38 19.92
N GLN A 2 -48.82 -17.08 20.43
CA GLN A 2 -47.55 -16.48 20.90
C GLN A 2 -46.78 -16.03 19.63
N PHE A 3 -45.98 -14.96 19.61
CA PHE A 3 -44.75 -14.78 20.37
C PHE A 3 -44.41 -13.31 20.69
N SER A 4 -43.68 -13.20 21.80
CA SER A 4 -43.12 -12.07 22.54
C SER A 4 -42.40 -10.98 21.73
N ILE A 5 -42.58 -9.73 22.18
CA ILE A 5 -41.75 -8.58 21.84
C ILE A 5 -40.55 -8.58 22.80
N VAL A 6 -39.36 -8.91 22.30
CA VAL A 6 -38.10 -8.62 22.97
C VAL A 6 -37.23 -7.84 21.99
N ALA A 7 -37.24 -6.52 22.11
CA ALA A 7 -36.29 -5.66 21.41
C ALA A 7 -34.96 -5.67 22.17
N ILE A 8 -34.02 -6.53 21.75
CA ILE A 8 -32.65 -6.50 22.25
C ILE A 8 -31.90 -5.43 21.47
N ALA A 9 -31.75 -4.25 22.05
CA ALA A 9 -30.85 -3.22 21.54
C ALA A 9 -29.41 -3.59 21.93
N THR A 10 -28.69 -4.27 21.04
CA THR A 10 -27.24 -4.48 21.18
C THR A 10 -26.50 -3.19 20.83
N ALA A 11 -25.99 -2.49 21.85
CA ALA A 11 -25.04 -1.40 21.66
C ALA A 11 -23.72 -1.97 21.13
N LEU A 12 -23.40 -1.68 19.86
CA LEU A 12 -22.07 -1.93 19.29
C LEU A 12 -21.09 -0.93 19.90
N ILE A 13 -20.32 -1.37 20.89
CA ILE A 13 -19.16 -0.62 21.38
C ILE A 13 -18.05 -0.81 20.34
N SER A 14 -17.89 0.16 19.44
CA SER A 14 -16.70 0.26 18.60
C SER A 14 -15.51 0.60 19.49
N VAL A 15 -14.69 -0.40 19.82
CA VAL A 15 -13.41 -0.16 20.48
C VAL A 15 -12.46 0.41 19.42
N VAL A 16 -12.37 1.73 19.35
CA VAL A 16 -11.28 2.38 18.61
C VAL A 16 -10.02 2.15 19.42
N ALA A 17 -9.12 1.29 18.94
CA ALA A 17 -7.78 1.19 19.51
C ALA A 17 -7.07 2.54 19.27
N ALA A 18 -7.11 3.43 20.26
CA ALA A 18 -6.26 4.60 20.28
C ALA A 18 -4.81 4.12 20.41
N ALA A 19 -3.94 4.52 19.48
CA ALA A 19 -2.51 4.40 19.69
C ALA A 19 -2.14 5.17 20.97
N PRO A 20 -1.24 4.65 21.84
CA PRO A 20 -0.85 5.36 23.04
C PRO A 20 -0.11 6.64 22.62
N LEU A 21 -0.76 7.79 22.79
CA LEU A 21 -0.18 9.14 22.60
C LEU A 21 0.72 9.53 23.79
N ASP A 22 1.21 8.55 24.55
CA ASP A 22 2.03 8.77 25.74
C ASP A 22 3.48 9.16 25.38
N ASN A 23 3.85 9.06 24.10
CA ASN A 23 5.11 9.53 23.57
C ASN A 23 4.96 10.99 23.08
N PRO A 24 5.51 12.00 23.77
CA PRO A 24 5.44 13.39 23.32
C PRO A 24 6.14 13.65 21.97
N ASN A 25 6.99 12.72 21.51
CA ASN A 25 7.62 12.75 20.20
C ASN A 25 6.82 12.01 19.10
N TRP A 26 5.57 11.59 19.36
CA TRP A 26 4.74 10.90 18.37
C TRP A 26 4.61 11.65 17.01
N PRO A 27 4.59 13.00 16.93
CA PRO A 27 4.54 13.68 15.63
C PRO A 27 5.83 13.49 14.86
N GLY A 28 6.98 13.55 15.54
CA GLY A 28 8.28 13.28 14.93
C GLY A 28 8.42 11.84 14.46
N GLU A 29 7.88 10.88 15.21
CA GLU A 29 7.84 9.47 14.80
C GLU A 29 6.90 9.22 13.60
N LEU A 30 5.76 9.92 13.52
CA LEU A 30 4.91 9.87 12.33
C LEU A 30 5.58 10.51 11.11
N LEU A 31 6.23 11.65 11.27
CA LEU A 31 6.96 12.31 10.19
C LEU A 31 8.13 11.46 9.69
N LYS A 32 8.85 10.77 10.60
CA LYS A 32 9.89 9.79 10.23
C LYS A 32 9.34 8.63 9.39
N ARG A 33 8.12 8.16 9.70
CA ARG A 33 7.42 7.14 8.90
C ARG A 33 6.96 7.65 7.55
N GLN A 34 6.79 8.97 7.41
CA GLN A 34 6.34 9.61 6.18
C GLN A 34 7.48 10.10 5.28
N ALA A 35 8.75 10.06 5.72
CA ALA A 35 9.91 10.74 5.12
C ALA A 35 9.94 10.81 3.56
N PRO A 36 9.26 11.81 2.95
CA PRO A 36 9.07 11.82 1.51
C PRO A 36 10.38 12.06 0.78
N GLY A 37 10.56 11.43 -0.38
CA GLY A 37 11.78 11.57 -1.18
C GLY A 37 12.95 10.71 -0.72
N THR A 38 12.81 9.93 0.36
CA THR A 38 13.79 8.86 0.68
C THR A 38 13.60 7.66 -0.26
N PRO A 39 14.65 6.88 -0.56
CA PRO A 39 14.53 5.69 -1.40
C PRO A 39 13.49 4.68 -0.90
N LEU A 40 13.42 4.47 0.43
CA LEU A 40 12.45 3.56 1.04
C LEU A 40 11.02 4.10 0.92
N TYR A 41 10.82 5.41 1.17
CA TYR A 41 9.50 6.02 1.02
C TYR A 41 9.01 5.93 -0.42
N ASN A 42 9.84 6.30 -1.39
CA ASN A 42 9.47 6.23 -2.79
C ASN A 42 9.13 4.79 -3.20
N CYS A 43 9.87 3.80 -2.68
CA CYS A 43 9.57 2.40 -2.96
C CYS A 43 8.20 1.98 -2.40
N HIS A 44 7.91 2.32 -1.14
CA HIS A 44 6.62 2.06 -0.51
C HIS A 44 5.46 2.76 -1.23
N ASP A 45 5.65 4.02 -1.64
CA ASP A 45 4.62 4.80 -2.32
C ASP A 45 4.34 4.24 -3.72
N ASN A 46 5.37 3.91 -4.51
CA ASN A 46 5.18 3.26 -5.81
C ASN A 46 4.42 1.93 -5.68
N CYS A 47 4.81 1.07 -4.74
CA CYS A 47 4.10 -0.19 -4.50
C CYS A 47 2.65 0.04 -4.01
N GLY A 48 2.42 1.04 -3.16
CA GLY A 48 1.08 1.40 -2.69
C GLY A 48 0.17 1.94 -3.79
N GLN A 49 0.68 2.85 -4.63
CA GLN A 49 -0.05 3.39 -5.77
C GLN A 49 -0.28 2.32 -6.83
N ALA A 50 0.64 1.37 -7.03
CA ALA A 50 0.42 0.22 -7.92
C ALA A 50 -0.75 -0.66 -7.43
N VAL A 51 -0.84 -0.92 -6.11
CA VAL A 51 -1.98 -1.66 -5.52
C VAL A 51 -3.30 -0.93 -5.72
N ALA A 52 -3.30 0.40 -5.62
CA ALA A 52 -4.51 1.17 -5.86
C ALA A 52 -4.89 1.22 -7.35
N GLY A 53 -3.90 1.43 -8.22
CA GLY A 53 -4.05 1.41 -9.66
C GLY A 53 -4.58 0.06 -10.17
N SER A 54 -4.12 -1.06 -9.61
CA SER A 54 -4.56 -2.39 -10.00
C SER A 54 -6.04 -2.70 -9.72
N ARG A 55 -6.72 -1.84 -8.95
CA ARG A 55 -8.16 -1.96 -8.64
C ARG A 55 -9.04 -1.21 -9.64
N LYS A 56 -8.45 -0.47 -10.57
CA LYS A 56 -9.17 0.30 -11.58
C LYS A 56 -9.43 -0.54 -12.84
N PRO A 57 -10.47 -0.23 -13.61
CA PRO A 57 -10.64 -0.79 -14.95
C PRO A 57 -9.42 -0.49 -15.83
N ASP A 58 -9.11 -1.40 -16.76
CA ASP A 58 -8.09 -1.23 -17.81
C ASP A 58 -6.68 -0.85 -17.32
N TYR A 59 -6.38 -1.13 -16.05
CA TYR A 59 -5.14 -0.74 -15.37
C TYR A 59 -3.86 -1.22 -16.09
N CYS A 60 -3.91 -2.32 -16.85
CA CYS A 60 -2.78 -2.79 -17.66
C CYS A 60 -2.33 -1.77 -18.72
N SER A 61 -3.17 -0.80 -19.07
CA SER A 61 -2.86 0.29 -19.99
C SER A 61 -2.72 1.66 -19.30
N SER A 62 -2.94 1.73 -17.97
CA SER A 62 -2.80 2.95 -17.19
C SER A 62 -1.32 3.36 -17.09
N PRO A 63 -0.94 4.56 -17.57
CA PRO A 63 0.45 5.02 -17.44
C PRO A 63 0.90 5.12 -15.98
N ALA A 64 -0.01 5.49 -15.08
CA ALA A 64 0.29 5.57 -13.64
C ALA A 64 0.56 4.18 -13.06
N PHE A 65 -0.31 3.19 -13.34
CA PHE A 65 -0.10 1.82 -12.87
C PHE A 65 1.21 1.24 -13.42
N ILE A 66 1.45 1.35 -14.73
CA ILE A 66 2.65 0.81 -15.37
C ILE A 66 3.90 1.41 -14.73
N HIS A 67 3.94 2.73 -14.54
CA HIS A 67 5.05 3.43 -13.90
C HIS A 67 5.29 2.95 -12.46
N ASN A 68 4.24 2.98 -11.66
CA ASN A 68 4.31 2.64 -10.24
C ASN A 68 4.68 1.16 -10.03
N TYR A 69 4.12 0.28 -10.86
CA TYR A 69 4.41 -1.15 -10.83
C TYR A 69 5.87 -1.44 -11.20
N ALA A 70 6.36 -0.83 -12.29
CA ALA A 70 7.75 -0.97 -12.71
C ALA A 70 8.73 -0.53 -11.62
N ASN A 71 8.49 0.65 -11.02
CA ASN A 71 9.30 1.13 -9.92
C ASN A 71 9.22 0.20 -8.70
N CYS A 72 8.03 -0.33 -8.38
CA CYS A 72 7.86 -1.28 -7.29
C CYS A 72 8.69 -2.55 -7.51
N ILE A 73 8.66 -3.14 -8.71
CA ILE A 73 9.47 -4.33 -9.05
C ILE A 73 10.96 -4.03 -8.96
N GLN A 74 11.40 -2.86 -9.42
CA GLN A 74 12.80 -2.45 -9.32
C GLN A 74 13.29 -2.35 -7.87
N CYS A 75 12.52 -1.72 -6.97
CA CYS A 75 13.04 -1.33 -5.66
C CYS A 75 12.70 -2.29 -4.50
N SER A 76 11.74 -3.20 -4.66
CA SER A 76 11.13 -3.94 -3.54
C SER A 76 11.83 -5.26 -3.20
N GLY A 77 12.78 -5.70 -4.02
CA GLY A 77 13.53 -6.95 -3.85
C GLY A 77 14.42 -6.99 -2.60
N PRO A 78 14.90 -8.18 -2.20
CA PRO A 78 15.66 -8.40 -0.97
C PRO A 78 17.02 -7.69 -0.94
N ASP A 79 17.63 -7.44 -2.11
CA ASP A 79 18.90 -6.72 -2.24
C ASP A 79 18.73 -5.19 -2.17
N ASN A 80 17.49 -4.70 -2.02
CA ASN A 80 17.12 -3.29 -2.03
C ASN A 80 16.37 -2.93 -0.73
N ASN A 81 15.08 -2.60 -0.82
CA ASN A 81 14.29 -2.25 0.36
C ASN A 81 13.69 -3.47 1.06
N ASN A 82 13.66 -4.63 0.40
CA ASN A 82 13.09 -5.88 0.89
C ASN A 82 11.66 -5.69 1.44
N ILE A 83 10.77 -5.11 0.63
CA ILE A 83 9.38 -4.82 1.01
C ILE A 83 8.35 -5.57 0.16
N TRP A 84 8.80 -6.36 -0.82
CA TRP A 84 7.90 -7.06 -1.75
C TRP A 84 6.87 -7.95 -1.06
N HIS A 85 7.23 -8.57 0.06
CA HIS A 85 6.33 -9.44 0.83
C HIS A 85 5.07 -8.72 1.31
N TYR A 86 5.10 -7.40 1.52
CA TYR A 86 3.91 -6.62 1.89
C TYR A 86 2.92 -6.43 0.73
N TYR A 87 3.38 -6.47 -0.52
CA TYR A 87 2.59 -6.08 -1.70
C TYR A 87 2.29 -7.25 -2.65
N SER A 88 3.15 -8.26 -2.67
CA SER A 88 3.12 -9.39 -3.58
C SER A 88 1.76 -10.08 -3.70
N GLY A 89 1.04 -10.25 -2.58
CA GLY A 89 -0.27 -10.92 -2.57
C GLY A 89 -1.34 -10.23 -3.43
N THR A 90 -1.25 -8.91 -3.62
CA THR A 90 -2.16 -8.17 -4.52
C THR A 90 -1.54 -7.97 -5.90
N LEU A 91 -0.24 -7.68 -5.94
CA LEU A 91 0.43 -7.28 -7.17
C LEU A 91 0.77 -8.45 -8.10
N ILE A 92 1.04 -9.66 -7.59
CA ILE A 92 1.28 -10.84 -8.44
C ILE A 92 0.06 -11.18 -9.31
N PRO A 93 -1.17 -11.32 -8.76
CA PRO A 93 -2.36 -11.58 -9.59
C PRO A 93 -2.58 -10.49 -10.63
N ALA A 94 -2.46 -9.21 -10.26
CA ALA A 94 -2.66 -8.09 -11.17
C ALA A 94 -1.64 -8.08 -12.31
N ALA A 95 -0.36 -8.24 -11.99
CA ALA A 95 0.70 -8.29 -12.97
C ALA A 95 0.58 -9.49 -13.92
N THR A 96 0.15 -10.63 -13.41
CA THR A 96 -0.08 -11.84 -14.21
C THR A 96 -1.13 -11.57 -15.30
N VAL A 97 -2.23 -10.86 -14.96
CA VAL A 97 -3.27 -10.47 -15.94
C VAL A 97 -2.69 -9.56 -17.03
N CYS A 98 -1.78 -8.66 -16.68
CA CYS A 98 -1.15 -7.75 -17.64
C CYS A 98 0.05 -8.36 -18.40
N GLY A 99 0.50 -9.56 -18.04
CA GLY A 99 1.74 -10.16 -18.58
C GLY A 99 3.02 -9.46 -18.11
N PHE A 100 2.99 -8.80 -16.96
CA PHE A 100 4.14 -8.11 -16.37
C PHE A 100 4.98 -9.04 -15.48
N PRO A 101 6.26 -8.73 -15.21
CA PRO A 101 7.10 -9.50 -14.30
C PRO A 101 6.48 -9.61 -12.91
N THR A 102 6.52 -10.79 -12.29
CA THR A 102 5.93 -11.06 -10.96
C THR A 102 6.96 -11.22 -9.84
N THR A 103 8.24 -10.98 -10.16
CA THR A 103 9.37 -11.07 -9.24
C THR A 103 10.15 -9.76 -9.27
N PRO A 104 10.56 -9.21 -8.12
CA PRO A 104 11.42 -8.03 -8.07
C PRO A 104 12.73 -8.24 -8.84
N ASP A 105 13.30 -7.14 -9.32
CA ASP A 105 14.62 -7.16 -9.95
C ASP A 105 15.68 -7.63 -8.95
N SER A 106 16.59 -8.49 -9.41
CA SER A 106 17.70 -9.02 -8.61
C SER A 106 18.86 -8.02 -8.50
N GLY A 107 19.63 -8.08 -7.42
CA GLY A 107 20.80 -7.22 -7.23
C GLY A 107 20.43 -5.81 -6.78
N VAL A 108 21.46 -5.03 -6.46
CA VAL A 108 21.32 -3.64 -6.03
C VAL A 108 20.86 -2.78 -7.21
N GLN A 109 19.70 -2.15 -7.06
CA GLN A 109 19.09 -1.28 -8.05
C GLN A 109 19.29 0.20 -7.66
N PRO A 110 19.31 1.13 -8.63
CA PRO A 110 19.30 2.54 -8.32
C PRO A 110 17.98 2.95 -7.63
N PRO A 111 18.00 3.99 -6.77
CA PRO A 111 16.78 4.51 -6.15
C PRO A 111 15.73 4.92 -7.17
N VAL A 112 14.47 4.59 -6.90
CA VAL A 112 13.32 4.99 -7.74
C VAL A 112 12.82 6.38 -7.39
N GLY A 113 12.23 7.04 -8.38
CA GLY A 113 11.56 8.33 -8.21
C GLY A 113 10.24 8.24 -7.43
N PRO A 114 9.59 9.38 -7.16
CA PRO A 114 8.27 9.41 -6.53
C PRO A 114 7.22 8.72 -7.41
N ALA A 115 6.17 8.20 -6.78
CA ALA A 115 5.07 7.55 -7.50
C ALA A 115 4.22 8.56 -8.27
N ILE A 116 3.53 8.08 -9.31
CA ILE A 116 2.43 8.80 -9.94
C ILE A 116 1.16 8.52 -9.14
N PRO A 117 0.41 9.52 -8.65
CA PRO A 117 -0.82 9.27 -7.91
C PRO A 117 -1.83 8.46 -8.75
N ASP A 118 -2.17 7.25 -8.31
CA ASP A 118 -3.18 6.39 -8.93
C ASP A 118 -4.33 6.06 -7.95
N GLY A 119 -4.48 6.89 -6.91
CA GLY A 119 -5.56 6.88 -5.93
C GLY A 119 -5.12 6.27 -4.58
N GLY A 120 -5.40 6.83 -3.42
CA GLY A 120 -6.17 8.02 -3.11
C GLY A 120 -5.31 9.20 -2.66
N VAL A 121 -5.92 10.39 -2.74
CA VAL A 121 -5.65 11.43 -1.75
C VAL A 121 -6.07 10.81 -0.41
N TRP A 122 -5.11 10.50 0.45
CA TRP A 122 -5.43 10.18 1.84
C TRP A 122 -6.11 11.43 2.43
N PRO A 123 -7.32 11.34 3.03
CA PRO A 123 -7.84 12.45 3.82
C PRO A 123 -6.88 12.80 4.96
#